data_AF-A0A1A8ZRA5-F1
#
_entry.id   AF-A0A1A8ZRA5-F1
#
_cell.length_a   1.000
_cell.length_b   1.000
_cell.length_c   1.000
_cell.angle_alpha   90.00
_cell.angle_beta   90.00
_cell.angle_gamma   90.00
#
_symmetry.space_group_name_H-M   'P 1'
#
loop_
_entity.id
_entity.type
_entity.pdbx_description
1 polymer ?
#
loop_
_entity_poly.entity_id
_entity_poly.type
_entity_poly.pdbx_seq_one_letter_code
_entity_poly.pdbx_strand_id
1 'polypeptide(L)'
;MARVRAERTAGSGREVGADRDVRMLGLALVVGFVALVVLRIVVGDDLRARVDEQACAVTGCTGTGMAVTGWALVALPAVWAAVTVGLWSRLSAVARVAALLVAFALALLGWVHVPGKRSSLAFLLAGPGAGAMATGIRWAGIGVAVAVVAATVAAVRSAAPRAAGRPAPSVGVIVAVVLLGSVTVAVARAEPTPVTVATAMPERTFRAAGDTLTRTGGRDLRGCAGVLADDDLLAGCVRTVRVSYTTDDSDAVVHLAAVLFPGERQARDRRGVLRRGTGQRGVPGEAVALSSTTGSWVLLTSVAHADGRPIAEPDRGHLLWAAKQVAYRFIGRQVGLLVAPSPADGIGPRTP
;
A
#
# COMPACT_ATOMS: atom_id res chain seq x y z
N MET A 1 -70.94 -44.61 -19.72
CA MET A 1 -70.47 -43.22 -19.57
C MET A 1 -70.11 -42.98 -18.10
N ALA A 2 -68.81 -42.91 -17.77
CA ALA A 2 -68.23 -42.25 -16.59
C ALA A 2 -66.79 -42.74 -16.37
N ARG A 3 -65.83 -42.15 -17.08
CA ARG A 3 -64.42 -42.11 -16.71
C ARG A 3 -63.84 -40.84 -17.32
N VAL A 4 -62.83 -40.27 -16.65
CA VAL A 4 -62.10 -39.03 -16.97
C VAL A 4 -62.60 -37.81 -16.17
N ARG A 5 -62.17 -37.75 -14.91
CA ARG A 5 -61.89 -36.46 -14.23
C ARG A 5 -60.99 -36.69 -13.01
N ALA A 6 -59.70 -36.94 -13.23
CA ALA A 6 -58.71 -36.95 -12.14
C ALA A 6 -57.26 -36.78 -12.64
N GLU A 7 -56.99 -35.89 -13.59
CA GLU A 7 -55.60 -35.51 -13.95
C GLU A 7 -55.55 -34.02 -14.26
N ARG A 8 -55.70 -33.17 -13.23
CA ARG A 8 -55.44 -31.72 -13.38
C ARG A 8 -55.13 -31.05 -12.03
N THR A 9 -54.21 -31.62 -11.26
CA THR A 9 -53.72 -31.00 -10.00
C THR A 9 -52.23 -31.21 -9.73
N ALA A 10 -51.43 -31.63 -10.71
CA ALA A 10 -49.98 -31.80 -10.54
C ALA A 10 -49.12 -30.64 -11.07
N GLY A 11 -49.70 -29.68 -11.80
CA GLY A 11 -48.95 -28.57 -12.43
C GLY A 11 -48.75 -27.32 -11.57
N SER A 12 -49.59 -27.09 -10.56
CA SER A 12 -49.64 -25.81 -9.83
C SER A 12 -48.61 -25.68 -8.69
N GLY A 13 -48.12 -26.78 -8.12
CA GLY A 13 -47.17 -26.72 -7.00
C GLY A 13 -45.74 -26.38 -7.41
N ARG A 14 -45.35 -26.68 -8.65
CA ARG A 14 -43.96 -26.52 -9.14
C ARG A 14 -43.67 -25.08 -9.61
N GLU A 15 -44.67 -24.38 -10.14
CA GLU A 15 -44.58 -22.96 -10.52
C GLU A 15 -44.58 -22.03 -9.29
N VAL A 16 -45.38 -22.33 -8.27
CA VAL A 16 -45.42 -21.53 -7.03
C VAL A 16 -44.13 -21.70 -6.20
N GLY A 17 -43.52 -22.89 -6.21
CA GLY A 17 -42.22 -23.12 -5.56
C GLY A 17 -41.08 -22.34 -6.24
N ALA A 18 -41.03 -22.35 -7.57
CA ALA A 18 -40.02 -21.62 -8.34
C ALA A 18 -40.12 -20.09 -8.15
N ASP A 19 -41.33 -19.53 -8.12
CA ASP A 19 -41.53 -18.08 -7.92
C ASP A 19 -41.19 -17.64 -6.49
N ARG A 20 -41.41 -18.51 -5.49
CA ARG A 20 -41.03 -18.26 -4.09
C ARG A 20 -39.52 -18.33 -3.88
N ASP A 21 -38.84 -19.29 -4.52
CA ASP A 21 -37.39 -19.42 -4.47
C ASP A 21 -36.69 -18.25 -5.19
N VAL A 22 -37.22 -17.79 -6.32
CA VAL A 22 -36.70 -16.60 -7.04
C VAL A 22 -36.89 -15.33 -6.21
N ARG A 23 -38.05 -15.15 -5.55
CA ARG A 23 -38.29 -14.01 -4.65
C ARG A 23 -37.40 -14.04 -3.40
N MET A 24 -37.19 -15.20 -2.79
CA MET A 24 -36.29 -15.33 -1.63
C MET A 24 -34.83 -15.07 -2.01
N LEU A 25 -34.39 -15.54 -3.18
CA LEU A 25 -33.05 -15.27 -3.70
C LEU A 25 -32.84 -13.78 -4.02
N GLY A 26 -33.86 -13.13 -4.60
CA GLY A 26 -33.87 -11.68 -4.85
C GLY A 26 -33.80 -10.86 -3.57
N LEU A 27 -34.58 -11.23 -2.54
CA LEU A 27 -34.54 -10.55 -1.23
C LEU A 27 -33.17 -10.74 -0.55
N ALA A 28 -32.61 -11.94 -0.58
CA ALA A 28 -31.29 -12.22 -0.01
C ALA A 28 -30.18 -11.41 -0.69
N LEU A 29 -30.25 -11.22 -2.01
CA LEU A 29 -29.34 -10.36 -2.76
C LEU A 29 -29.44 -8.89 -2.32
N VAL A 30 -30.65 -8.36 -2.16
CA VAL A 30 -30.87 -6.99 -1.70
C VAL A 30 -30.37 -6.79 -0.27
N VAL A 31 -30.72 -7.69 0.65
CA VAL A 31 -30.26 -7.64 2.05
C VAL A 31 -28.74 -7.74 2.12
N GLY A 32 -28.13 -8.65 1.36
CA GLY A 32 -26.67 -8.78 1.28
C GLY A 32 -26.00 -7.52 0.74
N PHE A 33 -26.57 -6.88 -0.29
CA PHE A 33 -26.08 -5.61 -0.82
C PHE A 33 -26.18 -4.48 0.21
N VAL A 34 -27.32 -4.33 0.88
CA VAL A 34 -27.52 -3.32 1.93
C VAL A 34 -26.54 -3.54 3.08
N ALA A 35 -26.36 -4.78 3.55
CA ALA A 35 -25.39 -5.12 4.58
C ALA A 35 -23.96 -4.74 4.17
N LEU A 36 -23.58 -5.00 2.91
CA LEU A 36 -22.26 -4.66 2.37
C LEU A 36 -22.04 -3.14 2.31
N VAL A 37 -23.07 -2.37 1.94
CA VAL A 37 -23.03 -0.90 1.94
C VAL A 37 -22.90 -0.35 3.36
N VAL A 38 -23.70 -0.83 4.31
CA VAL A 38 -23.62 -0.42 5.72
C VAL A 38 -22.24 -0.73 6.29
N LEU A 39 -21.73 -1.94 6.05
CA LEU A 39 -20.41 -2.37 6.54
C LEU A 39 -19.28 -1.52 5.94
N ARG A 40 -19.39 -1.14 4.67
CA ARG A 40 -18.45 -0.21 4.01
C ARG A 40 -18.47 1.18 4.63
N ILE A 41 -19.63 1.69 5.05
CA ILE A 41 -19.76 3.02 5.67
C ILE A 41 -19.20 3.00 7.10
N VAL A 42 -19.50 1.94 7.86
CA VAL A 42 -19.14 1.88 9.29
C VAL A 42 -17.69 1.48 9.50
N VAL A 43 -17.16 0.53 8.72
CA VAL A 43 -15.84 -0.11 8.98
C VAL A 43 -14.86 0.09 7.83
N GLY A 44 -15.31 0.66 6.70
CA GLY A 44 -14.53 0.65 5.47
C GLY A 44 -13.19 1.38 5.56
N ASP A 45 -13.12 2.51 6.26
CA ASP A 45 -11.88 3.29 6.31
C ASP A 45 -10.85 2.66 7.26
N ASP A 46 -11.28 2.12 8.40
CA ASP A 46 -10.43 1.34 9.30
C ASP A 46 -9.93 0.04 8.64
N LEU A 47 -10.83 -0.66 7.92
CA LEU A 47 -10.46 -1.88 7.20
C LEU A 47 -9.46 -1.57 6.08
N ARG A 48 -9.64 -0.47 5.34
CA ARG A 48 -8.68 -0.02 4.33
C ARG A 48 -7.31 0.23 4.95
N ALA A 49 -7.26 1.06 5.99
CA ALA A 49 -6.01 1.41 6.64
C ALA A 49 -5.25 0.17 7.14
N ARG A 50 -5.95 -0.81 7.73
CA ARG A 50 -5.34 -2.07 8.16
C ARG A 50 -4.83 -2.92 7.00
N VAL A 51 -5.56 -2.99 5.89
CA VAL A 51 -5.13 -3.72 4.69
C VAL A 51 -3.89 -3.07 4.10
N ASP A 52 -3.87 -1.74 4.00
CA ASP A 52 -2.74 -0.96 3.49
C ASP A 52 -1.51 -1.15 4.38
N GLU A 53 -1.66 -1.02 5.70
CA GLU A 53 -0.57 -1.23 6.67
C GLU A 53 -0.04 -2.67 6.61
N GLN A 54 -0.92 -3.68 6.54
CA GLN A 54 -0.51 -5.08 6.47
C GLN A 54 0.18 -5.39 5.14
N ALA A 55 -0.33 -4.84 4.03
CA ALA A 55 0.30 -4.96 2.71
C ALA A 55 1.72 -4.39 2.76
N CYS A 56 1.88 -3.22 3.36
CA CYS A 56 3.16 -2.56 3.55
C CYS A 56 4.12 -3.40 4.40
N ALA A 57 3.63 -3.91 5.54
CA ALA A 57 4.41 -4.76 6.45
C ALA A 57 4.94 -6.02 5.75
N VAL A 58 4.08 -6.71 4.99
CA VAL A 58 4.45 -7.95 4.28
C VAL A 58 5.38 -7.68 3.11
N THR A 59 5.13 -6.62 2.35
CA THR A 59 5.87 -6.31 1.12
C THR A 59 7.11 -5.43 1.34
N GLY A 60 7.34 -4.99 2.58
CA GLY A 60 8.36 -3.98 2.90
C GLY A 60 8.08 -2.63 2.25
N CYS A 61 6.80 -2.33 1.94
CA CYS A 61 6.35 -1.11 1.30
C CYS A 61 7.05 -0.83 -0.05
N THR A 62 7.44 -1.90 -0.75
CA THR A 62 8.08 -1.82 -2.07
C THR A 62 7.05 -1.53 -3.15
N GLY A 63 7.40 -0.71 -4.15
CA GLY A 63 6.49 -0.38 -5.24
C GLY A 63 5.94 -1.63 -5.95
N THR A 64 6.80 -2.60 -6.26
CA THR A 64 6.38 -3.86 -6.89
C THR A 64 5.46 -4.68 -6.00
N GLY A 65 5.80 -4.85 -4.72
CA GLY A 65 4.98 -5.60 -3.77
C GLY A 65 3.61 -4.95 -3.56
N MET A 66 3.57 -3.63 -3.38
CA MET A 66 2.31 -2.88 -3.22
C MET A 66 1.44 -2.93 -4.48
N ALA A 67 2.05 -2.88 -5.68
CA ALA A 67 1.32 -3.05 -6.93
C ALA A 67 0.72 -4.46 -7.08
N VAL A 68 1.46 -5.51 -6.69
CA VAL A 68 0.93 -6.88 -6.70
C VAL A 68 -0.20 -7.02 -5.69
N THR A 69 -0.08 -6.44 -4.49
CA THR A 69 -1.15 -6.47 -3.49
C THR A 69 -2.39 -5.75 -3.99
N GLY A 70 -2.25 -4.53 -4.53
CA GLY A 70 -3.35 -3.79 -5.14
C GLY A 70 -4.01 -4.56 -6.28
N TRP A 71 -3.21 -5.26 -7.10
CA TRP A 71 -3.72 -6.13 -8.16
C TRP A 71 -4.55 -7.29 -7.59
N ALA A 72 -4.03 -7.97 -6.55
CA ALA A 72 -4.67 -9.11 -5.93
C ALA A 72 -6.01 -8.76 -5.29
N LEU A 73 -6.16 -7.54 -4.74
CA LEU A 73 -7.42 -7.06 -4.15
C LEU A 73 -8.60 -7.06 -5.13
N VAL A 74 -8.34 -6.95 -6.43
CA VAL A 74 -9.37 -6.94 -7.48
C VAL A 74 -9.39 -8.26 -8.25
N ALA A 75 -8.23 -8.83 -8.55
CA ALA A 75 -8.12 -10.06 -9.33
C ALA A 75 -8.61 -11.29 -8.55
N LEU A 76 -8.33 -11.40 -7.24
CA LEU A 76 -8.76 -12.54 -6.43
C LEU A 76 -10.29 -12.67 -6.35
N PRO A 77 -11.07 -11.61 -6.05
CA PRO A 77 -12.53 -11.67 -6.14
C PRO A 77 -13.03 -12.15 -7.50
N ALA A 78 -12.44 -11.68 -8.59
CA ALA A 78 -12.83 -12.05 -9.95
C ALA A 78 -12.54 -13.53 -10.27
N VAL A 79 -11.34 -14.01 -9.92
CA VAL A 79 -10.96 -15.42 -10.07
C VAL A 79 -11.84 -16.30 -9.20
N TRP A 80 -12.11 -15.91 -7.96
CA TRP A 80 -13.00 -16.63 -7.05
C TRP A 80 -14.41 -16.77 -7.62
N ALA A 81 -14.97 -15.67 -8.14
CA ALA A 81 -16.29 -15.69 -8.77
C ALA A 81 -16.31 -16.63 -9.99
N ALA A 82 -15.31 -16.56 -10.87
CA ALA A 82 -15.22 -17.41 -12.06
C ALA A 82 -15.14 -18.90 -11.71
N VAL A 83 -14.30 -19.26 -10.73
CA VAL A 83 -14.15 -20.65 -10.24
C VAL A 83 -15.44 -21.14 -9.57
N THR A 84 -16.03 -20.31 -8.72
CA THR A 84 -17.26 -20.66 -7.98
C THR A 84 -18.43 -20.88 -8.93
N VAL A 85 -18.60 -20.03 -9.95
CA VAL A 85 -19.64 -20.19 -10.98
C VAL A 85 -19.40 -21.47 -11.79
N GLY A 86 -18.16 -21.74 -12.21
CA GLY A 86 -17.82 -22.94 -12.99
C GLY A 86 -18.02 -24.25 -12.22
N LEU A 87 -17.87 -24.22 -10.89
CA LEU A 87 -18.00 -25.40 -10.02
C LEU A 87 -19.34 -25.48 -9.29
N TRP A 88 -20.23 -24.50 -9.44
CA TRP A 88 -21.44 -24.36 -8.60
C TRP A 88 -22.31 -25.61 -8.55
N SER A 89 -22.52 -26.25 -9.71
CA SER A 89 -23.31 -27.48 -9.84
C SER A 89 -22.67 -28.69 -9.15
N ARG A 90 -21.36 -28.66 -8.94
CA ARG A 90 -20.56 -29.72 -8.30
C ARG A 90 -20.34 -29.49 -6.80
N LEU A 91 -20.65 -28.30 -6.29
CA LEU A 91 -20.48 -27.97 -4.87
C LEU A 91 -21.64 -28.54 -4.03
N SER A 92 -21.30 -29.10 -2.87
CA SER A 92 -22.27 -29.48 -1.84
C SER A 92 -22.94 -28.24 -1.22
N ALA A 93 -24.07 -28.41 -0.53
CA ALA A 93 -24.78 -27.30 0.11
C ALA A 93 -23.88 -26.52 1.08
N VAL A 94 -23.10 -27.23 1.90
CA VAL A 94 -22.13 -26.62 2.83
C VAL A 94 -21.03 -25.86 2.07
N ALA A 95 -20.51 -26.43 0.99
CA ALA A 95 -19.47 -25.78 0.19
C ALA A 95 -19.99 -24.52 -0.53
N ARG A 96 -21.27 -24.49 -0.94
CA ARG A 96 -21.92 -23.29 -1.49
C ARG A 96 -22.02 -22.17 -0.47
N VAL A 97 -22.41 -22.49 0.78
CA VAL A 97 -22.46 -21.51 1.87
C VAL A 97 -21.08 -20.95 2.16
N ALA A 98 -20.07 -21.81 2.31
CA ALA A 98 -18.68 -21.37 2.48
C ALA A 98 -18.21 -20.49 1.30
N ALA A 99 -18.56 -20.86 0.06
CA ALA A 99 -18.18 -20.10 -1.11
C ALA A 99 -18.79 -18.70 -1.16
N LEU A 100 -20.04 -18.56 -0.72
CA LEU A 100 -20.71 -17.27 -0.60
C LEU A 100 -20.10 -16.39 0.50
N LEU A 101 -19.72 -16.98 1.63
CA LEU A 101 -19.05 -16.24 2.71
C LEU A 101 -17.68 -15.70 2.27
N VAL A 102 -16.89 -16.52 1.58
CA VAL A 102 -15.61 -16.09 0.99
C VAL A 102 -15.84 -15.01 -0.07
N ALA A 103 -16.84 -15.18 -0.94
CA ALA A 103 -17.17 -14.20 -1.95
C ALA A 103 -17.57 -12.85 -1.32
N PHE A 104 -18.35 -12.87 -0.23
CA PHE A 104 -18.73 -11.67 0.51
C PHE A 104 -17.51 -10.97 1.12
N ALA A 105 -16.60 -11.72 1.75
CA ALA A 105 -15.37 -11.16 2.32
C ALA A 105 -14.46 -10.54 1.24
N LEU A 106 -14.26 -11.22 0.12
CA LEU A 106 -13.49 -10.72 -1.03
C LEU A 106 -14.14 -9.50 -1.67
N ALA A 107 -15.46 -9.52 -1.83
CA ALA A 107 -16.21 -8.38 -2.36
C ALA A 107 -16.09 -7.16 -1.44
N LEU A 108 -16.19 -7.33 -0.12
CA LEU A 108 -15.98 -6.26 0.84
C LEU A 108 -14.56 -5.68 0.74
N LEU A 109 -13.53 -6.55 0.73
CA LEU A 109 -12.13 -6.13 0.60
C LEU A 109 -11.88 -5.33 -0.68
N GLY A 110 -12.37 -5.82 -1.83
CA GLY A 110 -12.26 -5.10 -3.10
C GLY A 110 -13.06 -3.79 -3.11
N TRP A 111 -14.29 -3.81 -2.61
CA TRP A 111 -15.21 -2.67 -2.60
C TRP A 111 -14.70 -1.49 -1.77
N VAL A 112 -14.01 -1.76 -0.67
CA VAL A 112 -13.38 -0.73 0.16
C VAL A 112 -12.30 0.06 -0.59
N HIS A 113 -11.72 -0.51 -1.65
CA HIS A 113 -10.69 0.11 -2.48
C HIS A 113 -11.23 0.68 -3.81
N VAL A 114 -12.54 0.57 -4.06
CA VAL A 114 -13.18 1.20 -5.23
C VAL A 114 -13.39 2.69 -4.94
N PRO A 115 -12.85 3.61 -5.79
CA PRO A 115 -13.02 5.03 -5.58
C PRO A 115 -14.47 5.48 -5.77
N GLY A 116 -14.96 6.34 -4.86
CA GLY A 116 -16.22 7.05 -5.05
C GLY A 116 -16.11 8.12 -6.15
N LYS A 117 -17.24 8.55 -6.72
CA LYS A 117 -17.31 9.54 -7.84
C LYS A 117 -16.59 10.88 -7.59
N ARG A 118 -16.17 11.20 -6.36
CA ARG A 118 -15.56 12.48 -5.97
C ARG A 118 -14.12 12.39 -5.43
N SER A 119 -13.56 11.19 -5.31
CA SER A 119 -12.24 10.97 -4.70
C SER A 119 -11.33 10.23 -5.68
N SER A 120 -10.20 10.84 -6.06
CA SER A 120 -9.17 10.09 -6.80
C SER A 120 -8.61 8.98 -5.89
N LEU A 121 -8.21 7.84 -6.48
CA LEU A 121 -7.58 6.72 -5.76
C LEU A 121 -6.38 7.17 -4.89
N ALA A 122 -5.71 8.24 -5.29
CA ALA A 122 -4.59 8.85 -4.56
C ALA A 122 -5.00 9.55 -3.25
N PHE A 123 -6.25 9.98 -3.10
CA PHE A 123 -6.77 10.53 -1.84
C PHE A 123 -7.33 9.47 -0.89
N LEU A 124 -7.56 8.24 -1.38
CA LEU A 124 -8.12 7.14 -0.58
C LEU A 124 -7.04 6.27 0.06
N LEU A 125 -5.85 6.24 -0.53
CA LEU A 125 -4.70 5.47 -0.06
C LEU A 125 -3.70 6.44 0.56
N ALA A 126 -3.48 6.31 1.86
CA ALA A 126 -2.46 7.07 2.58
C ALA A 126 -1.33 6.11 2.99
N GLY A 127 -0.09 6.58 2.88
CA GLY A 127 1.08 5.82 3.32
C GLY A 127 2.05 5.39 2.20
N PRO A 128 3.14 4.72 2.59
CA PRO A 128 4.26 4.48 1.70
C PRO A 128 3.92 3.36 0.71
N GLY A 129 3.57 3.76 -0.52
CA GLY A 129 3.17 2.84 -1.60
C GLY A 129 1.76 2.99 -2.11
N ALA A 130 1.01 3.99 -1.62
CA ALA A 130 -0.32 4.33 -2.11
C ALA A 130 -0.40 4.42 -3.66
N GLY A 131 0.55 5.12 -4.30
CA GLY A 131 0.58 5.25 -5.77
C GLY A 131 0.80 3.92 -6.51
N ALA A 132 1.70 3.07 -5.99
CA ALA A 132 1.96 1.75 -6.56
C ALA A 132 0.76 0.79 -6.36
N MET A 133 0.13 0.83 -5.19
CA MET A 133 -1.08 0.05 -4.89
C MET A 133 -2.26 0.48 -5.77
N ALA A 134 -2.46 1.79 -5.95
CA ALA A 134 -3.45 2.33 -6.88
C ALA A 134 -3.20 1.85 -8.33
N THR A 135 -1.93 1.80 -8.74
CA THR A 135 -1.52 1.27 -10.04
C THR A 135 -1.89 -0.20 -10.19
N GLY A 136 -1.64 -1.01 -9.15
CA GLY A 136 -2.09 -2.40 -9.04
C GLY A 136 -3.59 -2.58 -9.24
N ILE A 137 -4.38 -1.84 -8.44
CA ILE A 137 -5.86 -1.86 -8.49
C ILE A 137 -6.36 -1.50 -9.89
N ARG A 138 -5.81 -0.43 -10.49
CA ARG A 138 -6.21 0.03 -11.82
C ARG A 138 -5.98 -1.04 -12.89
N TRP A 139 -4.79 -1.62 -12.93
CA TRP A 139 -4.44 -2.61 -13.95
C TRP A 139 -5.15 -3.94 -13.74
N ALA A 140 -5.43 -4.34 -12.50
CA ALA A 140 -6.31 -5.48 -12.24
C ALA A 140 -7.74 -5.23 -12.73
N GLY A 141 -8.30 -4.03 -12.51
CA GLY A 141 -9.61 -3.67 -13.05
C GLY A 141 -9.67 -3.78 -14.58
N ILE A 142 -8.64 -3.27 -15.28
CA ILE A 142 -8.51 -3.42 -16.74
C ILE A 142 -8.39 -4.89 -17.13
N GLY A 143 -7.53 -5.65 -16.45
CA GLY A 143 -7.34 -7.09 -16.69
C GLY A 143 -8.64 -7.88 -16.55
N VAL A 144 -9.41 -7.64 -15.49
CA VAL A 144 -10.71 -8.28 -15.25
C VAL A 144 -11.71 -7.91 -16.35
N ALA A 145 -11.80 -6.62 -16.73
CA ALA A 145 -12.71 -6.20 -17.80
C ALA A 145 -12.37 -6.89 -19.15
N VAL A 146 -11.09 -6.94 -19.51
CA VAL A 146 -10.63 -7.62 -20.73
C VAL A 146 -10.89 -9.13 -20.64
N ALA A 147 -10.66 -9.75 -19.48
CA ALA A 147 -10.93 -11.17 -19.27
C ALA A 147 -12.41 -11.51 -19.43
N VAL A 148 -13.32 -10.67 -18.92
CA VAL A 148 -14.77 -10.81 -19.10
C VAL A 148 -15.16 -10.71 -20.57
N VAL A 149 -14.66 -9.69 -21.30
CA VAL A 149 -14.92 -9.55 -22.75
C VAL A 149 -14.39 -10.74 -23.53
N ALA A 150 -13.19 -11.22 -23.22
CA ALA A 150 -12.60 -12.37 -23.90
C ALA A 150 -13.37 -13.66 -23.61
N ALA A 151 -13.83 -13.85 -22.37
CA ALA A 151 -14.66 -14.98 -21.97
C ALA A 151 -16.03 -14.98 -22.67
N THR A 152 -16.70 -13.83 -22.76
CA THR A 152 -17.99 -13.71 -23.46
C THR A 152 -17.85 -13.98 -24.95
N VAL A 153 -16.82 -13.41 -25.61
CA VAL A 153 -16.53 -13.68 -27.03
C VAL A 153 -16.23 -15.17 -27.27
N ALA A 154 -15.46 -15.81 -26.39
CA ALA A 154 -15.16 -17.23 -26.49
C ALA A 154 -16.43 -18.09 -26.32
N ALA A 155 -17.29 -17.76 -25.37
CA ALA A 155 -18.58 -18.42 -25.15
C ALA A 155 -19.50 -18.31 -26.38
N VAL A 156 -19.66 -17.10 -26.94
CA VAL A 156 -20.46 -16.85 -28.15
C VAL A 156 -19.91 -17.63 -29.34
N ARG A 157 -18.58 -17.63 -29.55
CA ARG A 157 -17.96 -18.40 -30.64
C ARG A 157 -18.05 -19.91 -30.46
N SER A 158 -18.16 -20.40 -29.22
CA SER A 158 -18.36 -21.82 -28.95
C SER A 158 -19.80 -22.30 -29.14
N ALA A 159 -20.77 -21.39 -29.08
CA ALA A 159 -22.18 -21.67 -29.40
C ALA A 159 -22.46 -21.66 -30.92
N ALA A 160 -21.54 -21.15 -31.74
CA ALA A 160 -21.64 -21.26 -33.20
C ALA A 160 -21.27 -22.68 -33.67
N PRO A 161 -22.04 -23.29 -34.58
CA PRO A 161 -21.73 -24.62 -35.11
C PRO A 161 -20.38 -24.56 -35.86
N ARG A 162 -19.35 -25.22 -35.33
CA ARG A 162 -18.02 -25.25 -35.95
C ARG A 162 -17.92 -26.38 -36.97
N ALA A 163 -17.74 -26.00 -38.24
CA ALA A 163 -16.93 -26.77 -39.17
C ALA A 163 -15.44 -26.54 -38.83
N ALA A 164 -14.63 -27.60 -38.81
CA ALA A 164 -13.17 -27.63 -38.66
C ALA A 164 -12.54 -27.47 -37.25
N GLY A 165 -12.36 -28.59 -36.55
CA GLY A 165 -11.05 -29.21 -36.29
C GLY A 165 -10.00 -28.57 -35.35
N ARG A 166 -10.11 -27.31 -34.90
CA ARG A 166 -9.15 -26.75 -33.92
C ARG A 166 -9.74 -26.66 -32.51
N PRO A 167 -9.07 -27.19 -31.48
CA PRO A 167 -9.52 -26.98 -30.09
C PRO A 167 -9.43 -25.50 -29.76
N ALA A 168 -10.56 -24.89 -29.41
CA ALA A 168 -10.56 -23.53 -28.89
C ALA A 168 -9.84 -23.52 -27.54
N PRO A 169 -8.91 -22.57 -27.29
CA PRO A 169 -8.32 -22.44 -25.97
C PRO A 169 -9.42 -22.29 -24.92
N SER A 170 -9.29 -23.01 -23.79
CA SER A 170 -10.29 -22.96 -22.75
C SER A 170 -10.40 -21.53 -22.20
N VAL A 171 -11.61 -21.10 -21.87
CA VAL A 171 -11.90 -19.76 -21.31
C VAL A 171 -10.98 -19.47 -20.11
N GLY A 172 -10.66 -20.49 -19.30
CA GLY A 172 -9.73 -20.38 -18.18
C GLY A 172 -8.30 -19.99 -18.57
N VAL A 173 -7.76 -20.50 -19.69
CA VAL A 173 -6.41 -20.13 -20.17
C VAL A 173 -6.37 -18.67 -20.61
N ILE A 174 -7.42 -18.21 -21.31
CA ILE A 174 -7.52 -16.82 -21.76
C ILE A 174 -7.58 -15.87 -20.55
N VAL A 175 -8.43 -16.18 -19.56
CA VAL A 175 -8.53 -15.39 -18.32
C VAL A 175 -7.19 -15.37 -17.58
N ALA A 176 -6.52 -16.51 -17.44
CA ALA A 176 -5.22 -16.60 -16.78
C ALA A 176 -4.14 -15.75 -17.47
N VAL A 177 -4.04 -15.83 -18.81
CA VAL A 177 -3.08 -15.05 -19.59
C VAL A 177 -3.34 -13.55 -19.47
N VAL A 178 -4.60 -13.12 -19.56
CA VAL A 178 -4.98 -11.69 -19.43
C VAL A 178 -4.65 -11.17 -18.03
N LEU A 179 -4.99 -11.95 -16.99
CA LEU A 179 -4.70 -11.58 -15.60
C LEU A 179 -3.19 -11.53 -15.33
N LEU A 180 -2.42 -12.51 -15.80
CA LEU A 180 -0.96 -12.51 -15.70
C LEU A 180 -0.32 -11.33 -16.47
N GLY A 181 -0.82 -11.02 -17.66
CA GLY A 181 -0.39 -9.85 -18.41
C GLY A 181 -0.70 -8.53 -17.69
N SER A 182 -1.83 -8.44 -17.00
CA SER A 182 -2.19 -7.23 -16.26
C SER A 182 -1.30 -6.98 -15.03
N VAL A 183 -0.88 -8.04 -14.31
CA VAL A 183 0.04 -7.87 -13.17
C VAL A 183 1.45 -7.49 -13.63
N THR A 184 1.94 -8.01 -14.75
CA THR A 184 3.26 -7.62 -15.27
C THR A 184 3.26 -6.14 -15.68
N VAL A 185 2.20 -5.66 -16.32
CA VAL A 185 2.05 -4.24 -16.64
C VAL A 185 1.91 -3.40 -15.36
N ALA A 186 1.15 -3.87 -14.36
CA ALA A 186 1.04 -3.18 -13.08
C ALA A 186 2.39 -2.99 -12.41
N VAL A 187 3.21 -4.04 -12.36
CA VAL A 187 4.56 -4.01 -11.79
C VAL A 187 5.49 -3.10 -12.60
N ALA A 188 5.44 -3.17 -13.94
CA ALA A 188 6.26 -2.34 -14.81
C ALA A 188 5.90 -0.84 -14.75
N ARG A 189 4.64 -0.53 -14.43
CA ARG A 189 4.13 0.85 -14.31
C ARG A 189 4.13 1.37 -12.88
N ALA A 190 4.43 0.52 -11.89
CA ALA A 190 4.45 0.92 -10.50
C ALA A 190 5.58 1.93 -10.29
N GLU A 191 5.23 3.13 -9.83
CA GLU A 191 6.23 4.10 -9.42
C GLU A 191 7.07 3.53 -8.27
N PRO A 192 8.40 3.73 -8.29
CA PRO A 192 9.23 3.31 -7.18
C PRO A 192 8.81 4.07 -5.93
N THR A 193 8.52 3.34 -4.86
CA THR A 193 8.29 3.97 -3.57
C THR A 193 9.57 4.65 -3.09
N PRO A 194 9.49 5.82 -2.42
CA PRO A 194 10.64 6.58 -1.96
C PRO A 194 11.29 5.95 -0.73
N VAL A 195 11.66 4.68 -0.86
CA VAL A 195 12.18 3.84 0.22
C VAL A 195 13.66 3.52 0.02
N THR A 196 14.29 4.09 -1.01
CA THR A 196 15.73 3.99 -1.23
C THR A 196 16.40 5.35 -1.05
N VAL A 197 17.69 5.37 -0.72
CA VAL A 197 18.51 6.58 -0.66
C VAL A 197 18.41 7.34 -1.99
N ALA A 198 18.50 6.62 -3.12
CA ALA A 198 18.46 7.22 -4.44
C ALA A 198 17.14 7.95 -4.73
N THR A 199 16.03 7.51 -4.14
CA THR A 199 14.72 8.13 -4.33
C THR A 199 14.41 9.18 -3.26
N ALA A 200 14.73 8.89 -1.99
CA ALA A 200 14.42 9.75 -0.86
C ALA A 200 15.37 10.95 -0.76
N MET A 201 16.63 10.75 -1.14
CA MET A 201 17.68 11.76 -1.19
C MET A 201 18.47 11.58 -2.50
N PRO A 202 17.94 11.94 -3.68
CA PRO A 202 18.65 11.71 -4.95
C PRO A 202 19.95 12.53 -5.04
N GLU A 203 19.91 13.76 -4.54
CA GLU A 203 20.99 14.73 -4.65
C GLU A 203 22.19 14.33 -3.80
N ARG A 204 23.34 14.19 -4.45
CA ARG A 204 24.62 14.07 -3.74
C ARG A 204 24.96 15.37 -3.01
N THR A 205 24.68 16.52 -3.61
CA THR A 205 24.96 17.82 -3.00
C THR A 205 23.76 18.72 -3.19
N PHE A 206 23.40 19.47 -2.15
CA PHE A 206 22.37 20.50 -2.25
C PHE A 206 22.78 21.76 -1.50
N ARG A 207 22.31 22.91 -1.98
CA ARG A 207 22.43 24.19 -1.28
C ARG A 207 21.14 24.49 -0.55
N ALA A 208 21.25 24.92 0.69
CA ALA A 208 20.10 25.34 1.46
C ALA A 208 20.49 26.47 2.42
N ALA A 209 19.87 27.64 2.18
CA ALA A 209 19.97 28.84 3.02
C ALA A 209 21.42 29.15 3.48
N GLY A 210 22.32 29.31 2.50
CA GLY A 210 23.72 29.69 2.72
C GLY A 210 24.71 28.52 2.72
N ASP A 211 24.29 27.34 3.17
CA ASP A 211 25.20 26.18 3.30
C ASP A 211 25.13 25.26 2.09
N THR A 212 26.28 24.64 1.78
CA THR A 212 26.35 23.53 0.83
C THR A 212 26.56 22.22 1.60
N LEU A 213 25.60 21.29 1.48
CA LEU A 213 25.66 19.98 2.13
C LEU A 213 25.95 18.90 1.09
N THR A 214 27.00 18.12 1.32
CA THR A 214 27.44 17.03 0.44
C THR A 214 27.30 15.67 1.13
N ARG A 215 26.62 14.73 0.48
CA ARG A 215 26.42 13.37 0.95
C ARG A 215 27.75 12.62 0.91
N THR A 216 28.20 12.15 2.07
CA THR A 216 29.41 11.33 2.22
C THR A 216 29.10 9.83 2.24
N GLY A 217 27.85 9.46 2.53
CA GLY A 217 27.44 8.08 2.64
C GLY A 217 25.93 7.91 2.53
N GLY A 218 25.51 6.71 2.11
CA GLY A 218 24.11 6.36 1.94
C GLY A 218 23.92 4.85 1.91
N ARG A 219 22.98 4.34 2.71
CA ARG A 219 22.59 2.93 2.69
C ARG A 219 21.10 2.76 2.94
N ASP A 220 20.54 1.74 2.28
CA ASP A 220 19.17 1.28 2.48
C ASP A 220 19.19 -0.05 3.20
N LEU A 221 18.45 -0.12 4.30
CA LEU A 221 18.34 -1.32 5.13
C LEU A 221 16.90 -1.83 5.10
N ARG A 222 16.73 -3.13 4.96
CA ARG A 222 15.46 -3.78 5.24
C ARG A 222 15.26 -3.84 6.76
N GLY A 223 14.13 -3.36 7.26
CA GLY A 223 13.91 -3.17 8.69
C GLY A 223 14.75 -2.05 9.31
N CYS A 224 14.95 -2.11 10.63
CA CYS A 224 15.63 -1.09 11.44
C CYS A 224 16.63 -1.66 12.44
N ALA A 225 17.03 -2.92 12.27
CA ALA A 225 18.04 -3.54 13.10
C ALA A 225 19.35 -2.71 13.10
N GLY A 226 19.91 -2.51 14.28
CA GLY A 226 21.13 -1.74 14.52
C GLY A 226 20.99 -0.24 14.23
N VAL A 227 19.77 0.31 14.15
CA VAL A 227 19.56 1.78 14.08
C VAL A 227 19.79 2.40 15.45
N LEU A 228 19.26 1.76 16.50
CA LEU A 228 19.44 2.14 17.89
C LEU A 228 20.27 1.06 18.62
N ALA A 229 20.59 1.33 19.89
CA ALA A 229 21.18 0.31 20.77
C ALA A 229 20.16 -0.77 21.15
N ASP A 230 18.91 -0.34 21.39
CA ASP A 230 17.75 -1.17 21.64
C ASP A 230 16.83 -1.13 20.41
N ASP A 231 16.81 -2.23 19.64
CA ASP A 231 16.04 -2.34 18.41
C ASP A 231 14.53 -2.50 18.67
N ASP A 232 14.11 -2.93 19.87
CA ASP A 232 12.69 -3.12 20.22
C ASP A 232 11.93 -1.79 20.25
N LEU A 233 12.66 -0.69 20.50
CA LEU A 233 12.13 0.68 20.43
C LEU A 233 11.60 1.04 19.03
N LEU A 234 12.07 0.36 17.99
CA LEU A 234 11.65 0.56 16.60
C LEU A 234 10.91 -0.66 16.02
N ALA A 235 10.47 -1.59 16.87
CA ALA A 235 9.79 -2.81 16.42
C ALA A 235 8.58 -2.51 15.51
N GLY A 236 8.46 -3.27 14.42
CA GLY A 236 7.44 -3.09 13.38
C GLY A 236 7.86 -2.17 12.23
N CYS A 237 9.07 -1.63 12.26
CA CYS A 237 9.67 -0.95 11.12
C CYS A 237 9.82 -1.88 9.91
N VAL A 238 9.64 -1.33 8.71
CA VAL A 238 9.78 -2.10 7.46
C VAL A 238 11.08 -1.78 6.72
N ARG A 239 11.61 -0.57 6.90
CA ARG A 239 12.79 -0.10 6.16
C ARG A 239 13.47 1.05 6.87
N THR A 240 14.75 1.23 6.60
CA THR A 240 15.51 2.39 7.07
C THR A 240 16.38 2.92 5.94
N VAL A 241 16.26 4.22 5.67
CA VAL A 241 17.17 4.97 4.81
C VAL A 241 18.18 5.66 5.72
N ARG A 242 19.48 5.36 5.60
CA ARG A 242 20.53 6.10 6.30
C ARG A 242 21.37 6.90 5.33
N VAL A 243 21.60 8.16 5.65
CA VAL A 243 22.47 9.06 4.89
C VAL A 243 23.38 9.83 5.83
N SER A 244 24.57 10.18 5.35
CA SER A 244 25.47 11.09 6.02
C SER A 244 25.80 12.26 5.11
N TYR A 245 25.76 13.47 5.64
CA TYR A 245 26.09 14.71 4.94
C TYR A 245 27.17 15.46 5.70
N THR A 246 28.04 16.14 4.98
CA THR A 246 29.00 17.09 5.53
C THR A 246 28.73 18.48 4.99
N THR A 247 28.99 19.52 5.78
CA THR A 247 29.07 20.91 5.31
C THR A 247 30.29 21.11 4.41
N ASP A 248 30.31 22.21 3.65
CA ASP A 248 31.40 22.59 2.75
C ASP A 248 32.70 22.93 3.48
N ASP A 249 32.60 23.58 4.64
CA ASP A 249 33.72 23.78 5.57
C ASP A 249 34.19 22.46 6.21
N SER A 250 33.49 21.35 5.95
CA SER A 250 33.77 20.01 6.49
C SER A 250 33.81 19.95 8.01
N ASP A 251 33.20 20.93 8.70
CA ASP A 251 33.20 20.94 10.17
C ASP A 251 32.02 20.17 10.75
N ALA A 252 30.86 20.13 10.08
CA ALA A 252 29.67 19.46 10.60
C ALA A 252 29.35 18.19 9.81
N VAL A 253 29.17 17.07 10.52
CA VAL A 253 28.70 15.80 9.94
C VAL A 253 27.31 15.47 10.49
N VAL A 254 26.35 15.40 9.58
CA VAL A 254 24.95 15.04 9.86
C VAL A 254 24.71 13.61 9.46
N HIS A 255 24.26 12.78 10.40
CA HIS A 255 23.73 11.44 10.16
C HIS A 255 22.22 11.45 10.28
N LEU A 256 21.50 11.08 9.22
CA LEU A 256 20.05 10.89 9.24
C LEU A 256 19.74 9.41 9.04
N ALA A 257 19.00 8.81 9.95
CA ALA A 257 18.28 7.56 9.75
C ALA A 257 16.77 7.84 9.70
N ALA A 258 16.17 7.70 8.51
CA ALA A 258 14.73 7.74 8.32
C ALA A 258 14.19 6.30 8.39
N VAL A 259 13.42 6.00 9.44
CA VAL A 259 12.86 4.68 9.72
C VAL A 259 11.39 4.68 9.29
N LEU A 260 11.05 3.80 8.35
CA LEU A 260 9.72 3.66 7.81
C LEU A 260 8.89 2.67 8.61
N PHE A 261 7.66 3.08 8.92
CA PHE A 261 6.61 2.24 9.45
C PHE A 261 5.48 2.07 8.43
N PRO A 262 4.72 0.96 8.52
CA PRO A 262 3.50 0.75 7.74
C PRO A 262 2.49 1.90 7.76
N GLY A 263 2.40 2.64 8.87
CA GLY A 263 1.42 3.71 9.04
C GLY A 263 1.91 4.84 9.95
N GLU A 264 1.26 6.01 9.83
CA GLU A 264 1.62 7.21 10.61
C GLU A 264 1.43 7.01 12.11
N ARG A 265 0.36 6.31 12.50
CA ARG A 265 0.05 6.05 13.91
C ARG A 265 1.20 5.29 14.57
N GLN A 266 1.67 4.22 13.94
CA GLN A 266 2.77 3.43 14.45
C GLN A 266 4.07 4.24 14.49
N ALA A 267 4.35 5.07 13.49
CA ALA A 267 5.51 5.97 13.52
C ALA A 267 5.45 6.96 14.70
N ARG A 268 4.29 7.58 14.95
CA ARG A 268 4.07 8.48 16.09
C ARG A 268 4.21 7.76 17.43
N ASP A 269 3.59 6.60 17.56
CA ASP A 269 3.65 5.78 18.79
C ASP A 269 5.09 5.41 19.11
N ARG A 270 5.85 4.95 18.11
CA ARG A 270 7.28 4.61 18.29
C ARG A 270 8.13 5.83 18.62
N ARG A 271 7.92 6.95 17.94
CA ARG A 271 8.62 8.20 18.29
C ARG A 271 8.32 8.65 19.72
N GLY A 272 7.07 8.51 20.18
CA GLY A 272 6.65 8.93 21.52
C GLY A 272 7.38 8.20 22.66
N VAL A 273 7.86 6.98 22.41
CA VAL A 273 8.63 6.19 23.39
C VAL A 273 10.10 6.61 23.43
N LEU A 274 10.62 7.26 22.38
CA LEU A 274 12.03 7.67 22.33
C LEU A 274 12.28 8.87 23.26
N ARG A 275 13.24 8.71 24.17
CA ARG A 275 13.68 9.78 25.07
C ARG A 275 14.39 10.89 24.29
N ARG A 276 14.45 12.09 24.86
CA ARG A 276 15.31 13.16 24.32
C ARG A 276 16.76 12.67 24.35
N GLY A 277 17.51 12.95 23.29
CA GLY A 277 18.90 12.52 23.17
C GLY A 277 19.10 11.05 22.79
N THR A 278 18.05 10.29 22.45
CA THR A 278 18.23 8.94 21.90
C THR A 278 19.00 9.02 20.58
N GLY A 279 20.28 8.65 20.63
CA GLY A 279 21.21 8.69 19.51
C GLY A 279 21.17 7.44 18.65
N GLN A 280 21.60 7.60 17.40
CA GLN A 280 21.79 6.48 16.48
C GLN A 280 23.02 5.66 16.88
N ARG A 281 22.94 4.34 16.69
CA ARG A 281 24.09 3.45 16.89
C ARG A 281 25.14 3.68 15.79
N GLY A 282 26.39 3.77 16.21
CA GLY A 282 27.54 3.93 15.30
C GLY A 282 27.84 5.37 14.89
N VAL A 283 27.27 6.36 15.58
CA VAL A 283 27.72 7.76 15.49
C VAL A 283 28.87 7.94 16.48
N PRO A 284 30.10 8.24 16.02
CA PRO A 284 31.24 8.45 16.90
C PRO A 284 31.19 9.82 17.58
N GLY A 285 31.87 9.94 18.72
CA GLY A 285 32.07 11.23 19.41
C GLY A 285 30.83 11.79 20.12
N GLU A 286 30.95 13.03 20.59
CA GLU A 286 29.81 13.78 21.14
C GLU A 286 28.92 14.26 19.98
N ALA A 287 27.64 13.92 20.03
CA ALA A 287 26.68 14.27 18.99
C ALA A 287 25.36 14.77 19.59
N VAL A 288 24.77 15.79 18.98
CA VAL A 288 23.40 16.20 19.30
C VAL A 288 22.43 15.29 18.56
N ALA A 289 21.61 14.55 19.31
CA ALA A 289 20.59 13.67 18.76
C ALA A 289 19.20 14.32 18.79
N LEU A 290 18.55 14.36 17.64
CA LEU A 290 17.21 14.83 17.41
C LEU A 290 16.36 13.68 16.89
N SER A 291 15.09 13.69 17.26
CA SER A 291 14.13 12.77 16.67
C SER A 291 12.79 13.45 16.41
N SER A 292 12.24 13.21 15.23
CA SER A 292 10.98 13.78 14.75
C SER A 292 10.20 12.75 13.94
N THR A 293 8.99 13.12 13.49
CA THR A 293 8.14 12.26 12.65
C THR A 293 7.61 13.05 11.48
N THR A 294 7.52 12.40 10.31
CA THR A 294 6.88 12.94 9.11
C THR A 294 6.10 11.83 8.42
N GLY A 295 4.78 11.97 8.32
CA GLY A 295 3.90 10.89 7.87
C GLY A 295 4.20 9.56 8.58
N SER A 296 4.53 8.53 7.81
CA SER A 296 4.87 7.18 8.29
C SER A 296 6.36 6.99 8.62
N TRP A 297 7.14 8.07 8.69
CA TRP A 297 8.57 8.04 8.97
C TRP A 297 8.88 8.58 10.37
N VAL A 298 9.76 7.88 11.08
CA VAL A 298 10.51 8.42 12.22
C VAL A 298 11.87 8.86 11.73
N LEU A 299 12.22 10.12 11.94
CA LEU A 299 13.54 10.66 11.59
C LEU A 299 14.39 10.69 12.85
N LEU A 300 15.55 10.03 12.79
CA LEU A 300 16.59 10.07 13.79
C LEU A 300 17.76 10.83 13.18
N THR A 301 18.01 12.05 13.64
CA THR A 301 19.10 12.88 13.14
C THR A 301 20.14 13.03 14.24
N SER A 302 21.41 12.85 13.90
CA SER A 302 22.53 13.11 14.79
C SER A 302 23.49 14.04 14.07
N VAL A 303 24.04 15.00 14.79
CA VAL A 303 25.04 15.93 14.24
C VAL A 303 26.19 16.08 15.21
N ALA A 304 27.40 16.08 14.67
CA ALA A 304 28.65 16.23 15.41
C ALA A 304 29.68 17.00 14.57
N HIS A 305 30.77 17.40 15.20
CA HIS A 305 31.93 17.88 14.45
C HIS A 305 32.61 16.74 13.69
N ALA A 306 33.13 17.02 12.50
CA ALA A 306 33.79 16.03 11.66
C ALA A 306 35.08 15.46 12.27
N ASP A 307 35.78 16.26 13.07
CA ASP A 307 36.98 15.89 13.82
C ASP A 307 36.67 15.18 15.15
N GLY A 308 35.38 15.05 15.51
CA GLY A 308 34.91 14.38 16.72
C GLY A 308 35.12 15.17 18.01
N ARG A 309 35.46 16.47 17.93
CA ARG A 309 35.63 17.31 19.12
C ARG A 309 34.30 17.51 19.90
N PRO A 310 34.37 17.81 21.21
CA PRO A 310 33.20 18.14 22.02
C PRO A 310 32.42 19.32 21.46
N ILE A 311 31.11 19.33 21.69
CA ILE A 311 30.21 20.37 21.17
C ILE A 311 30.11 21.49 22.19
N ALA A 312 30.73 22.63 21.88
CA ALA A 312 30.56 23.84 22.67
C ALA A 312 29.19 24.49 22.40
N GLU A 313 28.61 25.16 23.41
CA GLU A 313 27.31 25.82 23.28
C GLU A 313 27.22 26.82 22.10
N PRO A 314 28.29 27.60 21.77
CA PRO A 314 28.27 28.48 20.59
C PRO A 314 28.15 27.75 19.25
N ASP A 315 28.72 26.55 19.11
CA ASP A 315 28.70 25.78 17.85
C ASP A 315 27.39 25.02 17.66
N ARG A 316 26.66 24.77 18.76
CA ARG A 316 25.43 23.98 18.79
C ARG A 316 24.38 24.47 17.81
N GLY A 317 24.19 25.78 17.69
CA GLY A 317 23.22 26.40 16.80
C GLY A 317 23.46 26.08 15.32
N HIS A 318 24.71 26.17 14.89
CA HIS A 318 25.13 25.87 13.52
C HIS A 318 25.07 24.36 13.22
N LEU A 319 25.47 23.50 14.15
CA LEU A 319 25.35 22.05 13.98
C LEU A 319 23.87 21.64 13.82
N LEU A 320 23.00 22.17 14.68
CA LEU A 320 21.56 21.95 14.58
C LEU A 320 20.96 22.48 13.28
N TRP A 321 21.52 23.57 12.73
CA TRP A 321 21.11 24.11 11.44
C TRP A 321 21.39 23.14 10.31
N ALA A 322 22.61 22.61 10.21
CA ALA A 322 22.96 21.58 9.22
C ALA A 322 22.04 20.34 9.33
N ALA A 323 21.77 19.89 10.56
CA ALA A 323 20.86 18.78 10.82
C ALA A 323 19.41 19.07 10.34
N LYS A 324 18.92 20.30 10.60
CA LYS A 324 17.60 20.77 10.18
C LYS A 324 17.49 20.78 8.66
N GLN A 325 18.50 21.25 7.94
CA GLN A 325 18.51 21.27 6.47
C GLN A 325 18.35 19.87 5.87
N VAL A 326 19.11 18.89 6.36
CA VAL A 326 19.02 17.50 5.87
C VAL A 326 17.65 16.88 6.17
N ALA A 327 17.13 17.09 7.38
CA ALA A 327 15.80 16.58 7.76
C ALA A 327 14.67 17.21 6.95
N TYR A 328 14.69 18.53 6.75
CA TYR A 328 13.70 19.24 5.93
C TYR A 328 13.79 18.85 4.46
N ARG A 329 15.00 18.61 3.93
CA ARG A 329 15.18 18.10 2.57
C ARG A 329 14.50 16.74 2.41
N PHE A 330 14.69 15.84 3.37
CA PHE A 330 13.99 14.55 3.39
C PHE A 330 12.48 14.74 3.46
N ILE A 331 11.97 15.52 4.43
CA ILE A 331 10.54 15.79 4.61
C ILE A 331 9.93 16.32 3.31
N GLY A 332 10.51 17.38 2.74
CA GLY A 332 9.95 18.02 1.56
C GLY A 332 9.95 17.14 0.31
N ARG A 333 10.87 16.16 0.22
CA ARG A 333 10.82 15.11 -0.81
C ARG A 333 9.71 14.09 -0.56
N GLN A 334 9.40 13.76 0.69
CA GLN A 334 8.31 12.85 1.02
C GLN A 334 6.92 13.50 0.89
N VAL A 335 6.78 14.78 1.22
CA VAL A 335 5.48 15.49 1.22
C VAL A 335 5.26 16.35 -0.04
N GLY A 336 6.23 16.43 -0.95
CA GLY A 336 6.15 17.23 -2.18
C GLY A 336 6.28 18.75 -1.99
N LEU A 337 6.49 19.22 -0.76
CA LEU A 337 6.68 20.63 -0.42
C LEU A 337 8.07 20.82 0.20
N LEU A 338 9.02 21.29 -0.59
CA LEU A 338 10.35 21.68 -0.12
C LEU A 338 10.26 23.03 0.59
N VAL A 339 9.88 23.01 1.87
CA VAL A 339 9.99 24.20 2.73
C VAL A 339 11.44 24.34 3.17
N ALA A 340 12.08 25.45 2.82
CA ALA A 340 13.39 25.78 3.36
C ALA A 340 13.22 26.17 4.84
N PRO A 341 14.00 25.59 5.77
CA PRO A 341 13.96 26.04 7.15
C PRO A 341 14.47 27.49 7.22
N SER A 342 13.82 28.30 8.06
CA SER A 342 14.30 29.64 8.41
C SER A 342 15.21 29.58 9.64
N PRO A 343 16.23 30.45 9.73
CA PRO A 343 16.99 30.66 10.95
C PRO A 343 16.07 31.15 12.08
N ALA A 344 16.13 30.52 13.25
CA ALA A 344 15.32 30.89 14.42
C ALA A 344 15.90 30.26 15.70
N ASP A 345 15.63 30.85 16.85
CA ASP A 345 15.96 30.30 18.18
C ASP A 345 17.46 29.92 18.35
N GLY A 346 18.36 30.75 17.81
CA GLY A 346 19.81 30.48 17.84
C GLY A 346 20.28 29.37 16.89
N ILE A 347 19.40 28.85 16.03
CA ILE A 347 19.72 27.86 15.00
C ILE A 347 19.77 28.57 13.65
N GLY A 348 20.97 28.69 13.07
CA GLY A 348 21.22 29.38 11.80
C GLY A 348 22.56 28.99 11.19
N PRO A 349 22.85 29.43 9.95
CA PRO A 349 24.13 29.16 9.31
C PRO A 349 25.29 29.77 10.10
N ARG A 350 26.48 29.16 9.99
CA ARG A 350 27.68 29.66 10.67
C ARG A 350 28.05 31.08 10.19
N THR A 351 27.84 31.33 8.90
CA THR A 351 27.97 32.64 8.27
C THR A 351 26.63 33.05 7.66
N PRO A 352 26.02 34.16 8.07
CA PRO A 352 24.69 34.59 7.65
C PRO A 352 24.57 34.99 6.17
#